data_AF-A0A1I6HYN8-F1
#
_entry.id   AF-A0A1I6HYN8-F1
#
_cell.length_a   1.000
_cell.length_b   1.000
_cell.length_c   1.000
_cell.angle_alpha   90.00
_cell.angle_beta   90.00
_cell.angle_gamma   90.00
#
_symmetry.space_group_name_H-M   'P 1'
#
loop_
_entity.id
_entity.type
_entity.pdbx_description
1 polymer ?
#
loop_
_entity_poly.entity_id
_entity_poly.type
_entity_poly.pdbx_seq_one_letter_code
_entity_poly.pdbx_strand_id
1 'polypeptide(L)' 'MTNAEAWDYAIGMIKVAGLEPTAAFKEYIEKEKRGEITMDDAKRFLDKKYKMKVRNNY' A
#
# COMPACT_ATOMS: atom_id res chain seq x y z
N MET A 1 0.28 -2.43 18.44
CA MET A 1 -0.26 -2.31 17.07
C MET A 1 0.17 -3.53 16.29
N THR A 2 -0.79 -4.32 15.82
CA THR A 2 -0.55 -5.37 14.84
C THR A 2 -0.38 -4.74 13.45
N ASN A 3 0.32 -5.42 12.52
CA ASN A 3 0.42 -4.95 11.13
C ASN A 3 -0.97 -4.71 10.51
N ALA A 4 -1.97 -5.51 10.92
CA ALA A 4 -3.33 -5.36 10.45
C ALA A 4 -3.95 -4.00 10.81
N GLU A 5 -3.76 -3.52 12.04
CA GLU A 5 -4.25 -2.22 12.52
C GLU A 5 -3.54 -1.05 11.84
N ALA A 6 -2.21 -1.16 11.65
CA ALA A 6 -1.45 -0.13 10.95
C ALA A 6 -1.94 0.05 9.49
N TRP A 7 -2.23 -1.07 8.82
CA TRP A 7 -2.79 -1.04 7.47
C TRP A 7 -4.21 -0.50 7.43
N ASP A 8 -5.06 -0.85 8.39
CA ASP A 8 -6.43 -0.34 8.46
C ASP A 8 -6.44 1.20 8.59
N TYR A 9 -5.58 1.72 9.47
CA TYR A 9 -5.37 3.16 9.63
C TYR A 9 -4.85 3.83 8.36
N ALA A 10 -3.84 3.26 7.70
CA ALA A 10 -3.28 3.80 6.47
C ALA A 10 -4.30 3.82 5.31
N ILE A 11 -5.07 2.74 5.16
CA ILE A 11 -6.17 2.66 4.18
C ILE A 11 -7.23 3.72 4.49
N GLY A 12 -7.59 3.90 5.77
CA GLY A 12 -8.52 4.94 6.22
C GLY A 12 -8.05 6.35 5.83
N MET A 13 -6.77 6.66 6.07
CA MET A 13 -6.16 7.94 5.69
C MET A 13 -6.21 8.19 4.18
N ILE A 14 -5.88 7.18 3.37
CA ILE A 14 -5.90 7.27 1.90
C ILE A 14 -7.33 7.49 1.39
N LYS A 15 -8.32 6.80 1.97
CA LYS A 15 -9.74 6.97 1.63
C LYS A 15 -10.27 8.35 2.01
N VAL A 16 -9.89 8.88 3.18
CA VAL A 16 -10.22 10.26 3.59
C VAL A 16 -9.62 11.28 2.61
N ALA A 17 -8.45 11.00 2.05
CA ALA A 17 -7.84 11.82 0.99
C ALA A 17 -8.50 11.67 -0.40
N GLY A 18 -9.59 10.88 -0.52
CA GLY A 18 -10.27 10.62 -1.80
C GLY A 18 -9.50 9.70 -2.75
N LEU A 19 -8.47 9.02 -2.23
CA LEU A 19 -7.69 8.05 -2.99
C LEU A 19 -8.19 6.64 -2.64
N GLU A 20 -8.31 5.79 -3.65
CA GLU A 20 -8.67 4.39 -3.44
C GLU A 20 -7.47 3.47 -3.71
N PRO A 21 -7.14 2.57 -2.77
CA PRO A 21 -6.13 1.55 -2.98
C PRO A 21 -6.60 0.58 -4.07
N THR A 22 -5.77 0.37 -5.10
CA THR A 22 -6.06 -0.58 -6.19
C THR A 22 -6.22 -2.01 -5.68
N ALA A 23 -6.99 -2.85 -6.38
CA ALA A 23 -7.18 -4.27 -6.03
C ALA A 23 -5.86 -5.01 -5.76
N ALA A 24 -4.87 -4.85 -6.65
CA ALA A 24 -3.54 -5.43 -6.48
C ALA A 24 -2.83 -4.99 -5.18
N PHE A 25 -3.12 -3.78 -4.68
CA PHE A 25 -2.54 -3.29 -3.42
C PHE A 25 -3.26 -3.88 -2.21
N LYS A 26 -4.58 -4.10 -2.29
CA LYS A 26 -5.35 -4.79 -1.25
C LYS A 26 -4.88 -6.24 -1.08
N GLU A 27 -4.70 -6.97 -2.17
CA GLU A 27 -4.16 -8.35 -2.13
C GLU A 27 -2.77 -8.40 -1.50
N TYR A 28 -1.96 -7.37 -1.74
CA TYR A 28 -0.62 -7.25 -1.17
C TYR A 28 -0.69 -7.03 0.34
N ILE A 29 -1.57 -6.14 0.81
CA ILE A 29 -1.78 -5.91 2.24
C ILE A 29 -2.25 -7.20 2.93
N GLU A 30 -3.11 -7.99 2.31
CA GLU A 30 -3.54 -9.28 2.87
C GLU A 30 -2.39 -10.28 2.99
N LYS A 31 -1.51 -10.38 1.99
CA LYS A 31 -0.30 -11.22 2.06
C LYS A 31 0.65 -10.79 3.19
N GLU A 32 0.79 -9.48 3.42
CA GLU A 32 1.60 -8.97 4.53
C GLU A 32 0.95 -9.25 5.89
N LYS A 33 -0.38 -9.09 6.00
CA LYS A 33 -1.14 -9.47 7.20
C LYS A 33 -1.00 -10.97 7.51
N ARG A 34 -0.86 -11.82 6.48
CA ARG A 34 -0.60 -13.26 6.60
C ARG A 34 0.86 -13.61 6.90
N GLY A 35 1.78 -12.65 6.79
CA GLY A 35 3.23 -12.88 6.95
C GLY A 35 3.89 -13.57 5.76
N GLU A 36 3.23 -13.65 4.61
CA GLU A 36 3.79 -14.23 3.37
C GLU A 36 4.82 -13.30 2.71
N ILE A 37 4.74 -12.01 3.01
CA ILE A 37 5.64 -10.97 2.53
C ILE A 37 5.98 -10.02 3.68
N THR A 38 7.07 -9.29 3.53
CA THR A 38 7.52 -8.29 4.51
C THR A 38 7.07 -6.89 4.10
N MET A 39 7.06 -5.98 5.08
CA MET A 39 6.78 -4.56 4.86
C MET A 39 7.76 -3.90 3.88
N ASP A 40 8.99 -4.42 3.77
CA ASP A 40 9.96 -3.95 2.78
C ASP A 40 9.54 -4.32 1.34
N ASP A 41 9.03 -5.54 1.14
CA ASP A 41 8.50 -5.98 -0.15
C ASP A 41 7.30 -5.09 -0.56
N ALA A 42 6.42 -4.77 0.39
CA ALA A 42 5.29 -3.85 0.19
C ALA A 42 5.74 -2.44 -0.17
N LYS A 43 6.76 -1.93 0.53
CA LYS A 43 7.36 -0.64 0.23
C LYS A 43 7.99 -0.62 -1.15
N ARG A 44 8.72 -1.66 -1.56
CA ARG A 44 9.30 -1.79 -2.92
C ARG A 44 8.23 -1.84 -4.00
N PHE A 45 7.14 -2.57 -3.77
CA PHE A 45 6.02 -2.63 -4.70
C PHE A 45 5.36 -1.26 -4.88
N LEU A 46 5.10 -0.56 -3.77
CA LEU A 46 4.58 0.80 -3.77
C LEU A 46 5.51 1.78 -4.47
N ASP A 47 6.81 1.75 -4.14
CA ASP A 47 7.82 2.61 -4.76
C ASP A 47 7.86 2.39 -6.27
N LYS A 48 7.90 1.14 -6.75
CA LYS A 48 7.89 0.82 -8.18
C LYS A 48 6.63 1.35 -8.88
N LYS A 49 5.46 1.24 -8.25
CA LYS A 49 4.17 1.60 -8.86
C LYS A 49 3.88 3.10 -8.84
N TYR A 50 4.22 3.80 -7.74
CA TYR A 50 3.88 5.22 -7.55
C TYR A 50 5.03 6.16 -7.91
N LYS A 51 6.30 5.76 -7.77
CA LYS A 51 7.44 6.59 -8.20
C LYS A 51 7.48 6.73 -9.73
N MET A 52 6.91 5.78 -10.46
CA MET A 52 6.74 5.87 -11.92
C MET A 52 5.73 6.96 -12.34
N LYS A 53 4.77 7.33 -11.48
CA LYS A 53 3.82 8.42 -11.76
C LYS A 53 4.40 9.82 -11.54
N VAL A 54 5.44 9.97 -10.71
CA VAL A 54 6.06 11.30 -10.45
C VAL A 54 6.87 11.78 -11.66
N ARG A 55 7.25 10.89 -12.59
CA ARG A 55 8.10 11.25 -13.73
C ARG A 55 7.34 11.72 -14.99
N ASN A 56 6.00 11.81 -14.96
CA ASN A 56 5.20 12.15 -16.13
C ASN A 56 4.30 13.39 -15.95
N ASN A 57 4.80 14.39 -15.21
CA ASN A 57 4.32 15.77 -15.28
C ASN A 57 5.48 16.64 -15.79
N TYR A 58 5.64 16.69 -17.11
CA TYR A 58 6.37 17.72 -17.85
C TYR A 58 5.49 18.14 -19.02
#